data_AF-A0A1J4RNW2-F1
#
_entry.id   AF-A0A1J4RNW2-F1
#
_cell.length_a   1.000
_cell.length_b   1.000
_cell.length_c   1.000
_cell.angle_alpha   90.00
_cell.angle_beta   90.00
_cell.angle_gamma   90.00
#
_symmetry.space_group_name_H-M   'P 1'
#
loop_
_entity.id
_entity.type
_entity.pdbx_description
1 polymer ?
#
loop_
_entity_poly.entity_id
_entity_poly.type
_entity_poly.pdbx_seq_one_letter_code
_entity_poly.pdbx_strand_id
1 'polypeptide(L)'
;MKGNDFKKQTSTISAARALQVLQEAGFIVATYSEAPEVKKAYRKDVLAARRRFGELAAISATGRSLTMIGRHPETGQVVDVLVPLEDMLGHGALESLQKKTGLVFTQ
;
A
#
# COMPACT_ATOMS: atom_id res chain seq x y z
N MET A 1 -32.17 -14.06 -24.91
CA MET A 1 -30.77 -13.85 -24.50
C MET A 1 -30.76 -13.55 -23.01
N LYS A 2 -30.20 -14.43 -22.18
CA LYS A 2 -30.09 -14.20 -20.73
C LYS A 2 -28.99 -13.16 -20.52
N GLY A 3 -29.37 -11.97 -20.05
CA GLY A 3 -28.41 -10.97 -19.60
C GLY A 3 -27.65 -11.54 -18.41
N ASN A 4 -26.36 -11.78 -18.57
CA ASN A 4 -25.49 -12.01 -17.43
C ASN A 4 -25.39 -10.67 -16.69
N ASP A 5 -26.13 -10.56 -15.59
CA ASP A 5 -25.84 -9.60 -14.53
C ASP A 5 -24.44 -9.90 -13.99
N PHE A 6 -23.42 -9.34 -14.63
CA PHE A 6 -22.11 -9.17 -14.02
C PHE A 6 -22.29 -8.20 -12.86
N LYS A 7 -22.74 -8.73 -11.70
CA LYS A 7 -22.55 -8.08 -10.41
C LYS A 7 -21.08 -7.71 -10.36
N LYS A 8 -20.76 -6.41 -10.49
CA LYS A 8 -19.43 -5.86 -10.24
C LYS A 8 -19.07 -6.30 -8.83
N GLN A 9 -18.31 -7.38 -8.70
CA GLN A 9 -17.71 -7.77 -7.43
C GLN A 9 -16.73 -6.66 -7.09
N THR A 10 -17.14 -5.76 -6.21
CA THR A 10 -16.26 -4.75 -5.64
C THR A 10 -15.39 -5.46 -4.62
N SER A 11 -14.36 -6.14 -5.09
CA SER A 11 -13.36 -6.74 -4.21
C SER A 11 -12.66 -5.61 -3.47
N THR A 12 -12.77 -5.63 -2.14
CA THR A 12 -12.03 -4.76 -1.23
C THR A 12 -11.16 -5.65 -0.37
N ILE A 13 -9.95 -5.21 -0.03
CA ILE A 13 -9.11 -5.95 0.93
C ILE A 13 -8.62 -4.99 2.00
N SER A 14 -8.30 -5.50 3.18
CA SER A 14 -7.72 -4.64 4.21
C SER A 14 -6.34 -4.16 3.79
N ALA A 15 -6.01 -2.93 4.19
CA ALA A 15 -4.66 -2.38 4.05
C ALA A 15 -3.59 -3.32 4.64
N ALA A 16 -3.91 -3.96 5.77
CA ALA A 16 -3.03 -4.92 6.43
C ALA A 16 -2.77 -6.16 5.57
N ARG A 17 -3.80 -6.69 4.89
CA ARG A 17 -3.64 -7.84 3.99
C ARG A 17 -2.81 -7.48 2.76
N ALA A 18 -3.02 -6.30 2.18
CA ALA A 18 -2.20 -5.83 1.07
C ALA A 18 -0.72 -5.69 1.45
N LEU A 19 -0.47 -5.12 2.62
CA LEU A 19 0.87 -5.00 3.16
C LEU A 19 1.54 -6.37 3.33
N GLN A 20 0.82 -7.36 3.85
CA GLN A 20 1.33 -8.71 4.03
C GLN A 20 1.69 -9.36 2.68
N VAL A 21 0.80 -9.29 1.68
CA VAL A 21 1.06 -9.85 0.34
C VAL A 21 2.29 -9.20 -0.29
N LEU A 22 2.46 -7.88 -0.13
CA LEU A 22 3.65 -7.17 -0.61
C LEU A 22 4.93 -7.67 0.08
N GLN A 23 4.90 -7.81 1.41
CA GLN A 23 6.05 -8.32 2.18
C GLN A 23 6.41 -9.76 1.79
N GLU A 24 5.43 -10.63 1.61
CA GLU A 24 5.62 -12.01 1.13
C GLU A 24 6.23 -12.04 -0.28
N ALA A 25 5.88 -11.07 -1.12
CA ALA A 25 6.47 -10.87 -2.45
C ALA A 25 7.85 -10.16 -2.42
N GLY A 26 8.41 -9.89 -1.23
CA GLY A 26 9.73 -9.29 -1.08
C GLY A 26 9.77 -7.77 -1.25
N PHE A 27 8.63 -7.08 -1.24
CA PHE A 27 8.61 -5.63 -1.13
C PHE A 27 9.06 -5.21 0.27
N ILE A 28 9.92 -4.20 0.32
CA ILE A 28 10.45 -3.63 1.55
C ILE A 28 9.92 -2.21 1.77
N VAL A 29 9.85 -1.79 3.02
CA VAL A 29 9.49 -0.42 3.37
C VAL A 29 10.61 0.52 2.92
N ALA A 30 10.27 1.52 2.11
CA ALA A 30 11.23 2.56 1.75
C ALA A 30 11.59 3.40 2.98
N THR A 31 12.79 3.95 3.02
CA THR A 31 13.25 4.82 4.11
C THR A 31 13.74 6.15 3.58
N TYR A 32 13.53 7.21 4.36
CA TYR A 32 14.15 8.51 4.09
C TYR A 32 15.57 8.53 4.66
N SER A 33 16.45 9.32 4.04
CA SER A 33 17.75 9.66 4.63
C SER A 33 17.62 10.51 5.88
N GLU A 34 16.59 11.35 5.93
CA GLU A 34 16.23 12.20 7.07
C GLU A 34 14.71 12.27 7.21
N ALA A 35 14.22 12.24 8.46
CA ALA A 35 12.79 12.27 8.73
C ALA A 35 12.19 13.64 8.35
N PRO A 36 11.17 13.69 7.47
CA PRO A 36 10.58 14.96 7.06
C PRO A 36 9.84 15.64 8.22
N GLU A 37 9.74 16.97 8.15
CA GLU A 37 8.95 17.77 9.08
C GLU A 37 7.47 17.41 8.98
N VAL A 38 6.83 17.16 10.13
CA VAL A 38 5.43 16.75 10.21
C VAL A 38 4.58 17.88 10.77
N LYS A 39 3.58 18.31 10.00
CA LYS A 39 2.59 19.29 10.43
C LYS A 39 1.90 18.82 11.70
N LYS A 40 1.70 19.75 12.67
CA LYS A 40 1.08 19.45 13.98
C LYS A 40 -0.25 18.69 13.86
N ALA A 41 -1.04 18.98 12.83
CA ALA A 41 -2.32 18.32 12.55
C ALA A 41 -2.22 16.80 12.32
N TYR A 42 -1.11 16.31 11.74
CA TYR A 42 -0.91 14.90 11.38
C TYR A 42 0.13 14.19 12.24
N ARG A 43 0.69 14.91 13.23
CA ARG A 43 1.79 14.41 14.07
C ARG A 43 1.42 13.09 14.75
N LYS A 44 0.18 12.95 15.22
CA LYS A 44 -0.29 11.72 15.88
C LYS A 44 -0.22 10.51 14.96
N ASP A 45 -0.76 10.65 13.74
CA ASP A 45 -0.89 9.55 12.78
C ASP A 45 0.49 9.15 12.24
N VAL A 46 1.35 10.13 11.92
CA VAL A 46 2.72 9.86 11.48
C VAL A 46 3.53 9.18 12.60
N LEU A 47 3.43 9.64 13.85
CA LEU A 47 4.13 8.99 14.97
C LEU A 47 3.64 7.56 15.22
N ALA A 48 2.33 7.31 15.08
CA ALA A 48 1.78 5.96 15.19
C ALA A 48 2.34 5.05 14.08
N ALA A 49 2.38 5.53 12.84
CA ALA A 49 2.95 4.81 11.71
C ALA A 49 4.47 4.56 11.90
N ARG A 50 5.24 5.55 12.35
CA ARG A 50 6.68 5.41 12.62
C ARG A 50 6.98 4.40 13.72
N ARG A 51 6.19 4.37 14.80
CA ARG A 51 6.33 3.34 15.85
C ARG A 51 6.15 1.92 15.32
N ARG A 52 5.36 1.74 14.26
CA ARG A 52 5.09 0.45 13.64
C ARG A 52 6.12 0.04 12.59
N PHE A 53 6.59 0.99 11.79
CA PHE A 53 7.41 0.72 10.59
C PHE A 53 8.85 1.23 10.67
N GLY A 54 9.21 1.95 11.73
CA GLY A 54 10.52 2.58 11.93
C GLY A 54 10.47 4.10 11.79
N GLU A 55 11.36 4.80 12.49
CA GLU A 55 11.40 6.27 12.54
C GLU A 55 11.62 6.91 11.17
N LEU A 56 12.45 6.26 10.34
CA LEU A 56 12.79 6.71 8.99
C LEU A 56 11.92 6.09 7.90
N ALA A 57 10.87 5.34 8.26
CA ALA A 57 9.97 4.75 7.27
C ALA A 57 9.35 5.85 6.38
N ALA A 58 9.30 5.59 5.09
CA ALA A 58 8.78 6.50 4.07
C ALA A 58 7.25 6.59 4.16
N ILE A 59 6.78 7.30 5.18
CA ILE A 59 5.37 7.54 5.46
C ILE A 59 4.97 8.86 4.79
N SER A 60 3.74 8.94 4.28
CA SER A 60 3.21 10.18 3.74
C SER A 60 3.10 11.26 4.81
N ALA A 61 3.11 12.54 4.40
CA ALA A 61 3.06 13.67 5.33
C ALA A 61 1.79 13.70 6.22
N THR A 62 0.75 12.95 5.84
CA THR A 62 -0.50 12.80 6.59
C THR A 62 -0.51 11.58 7.52
N GLY A 63 0.48 10.70 7.45
CA GLY A 63 0.52 9.46 8.25
C GLY A 63 -0.37 8.34 7.71
N ARG A 64 -1.01 8.53 6.55
CA ARG A 64 -2.08 7.65 6.05
C ARG A 64 -1.63 6.59 5.06
N SER A 65 -0.37 6.63 4.64
CA SER A 65 0.17 5.68 3.68
C SER A 65 1.67 5.48 3.86
N LEU A 66 2.14 4.31 3.44
CA LEU A 66 3.53 3.89 3.48
C LEU A 66 4.02 3.57 2.07
N THR A 67 5.22 4.02 1.73
CA THR A 67 5.86 3.62 0.48
C THR A 67 6.61 2.31 0.66
N MET A 68 6.33 1.34 -0.21
CA MET A 68 7.09 0.10 -0.33
C MET A 68 7.75 0.01 -1.69
N ILE A 69 8.93 -0.61 -1.76
CA ILE A 69 9.68 -0.82 -2.99
C ILE A 69 9.92 -2.32 -3.15
N GLY A 70 9.68 -2.83 -4.35
CA GLY A 70 9.91 -4.23 -4.68
C GLY A 70 10.11 -4.43 -6.17
N ARG A 71 10.34 -5.67 -6.57
CA ARG A 71 10.55 -6.04 -7.97
C ARG A 71 9.27 -6.65 -8.53
N HIS A 72 8.82 -6.15 -9.67
CA HIS A 72 7.71 -6.75 -10.42
C HIS A 72 8.11 -8.17 -10.86
N PRO A 73 7.29 -9.20 -10.58
CA PRO A 73 7.68 -10.61 -10.77
C PRO A 73 7.90 -10.95 -12.24
N GLU A 74 7.06 -10.43 -13.15
CA GLU A 74 7.17 -10.74 -14.58
C GLU A 74 8.25 -9.94 -15.31
N THR A 75 8.35 -8.63 -15.07
CA THR A 75 9.23 -7.73 -15.83
C THR A 75 10.59 -7.51 -15.18
N GLY A 76 10.75 -7.87 -13.90
CA GLY A 76 11.96 -7.60 -13.12
C GLY A 76 12.21 -6.11 -12.80
N GLN A 77 11.28 -5.21 -13.17
CA GLN A 77 11.41 -3.79 -12.90
C GLN A 77 11.22 -3.49 -11.41
N VAL A 78 12.02 -2.56 -10.88
CA VAL A 78 11.82 -2.06 -9.52
C VAL A 78 10.69 -1.04 -9.54
N VAL A 79 9.69 -1.24 -8.70
CA VAL A 79 8.51 -0.38 -8.58
C VAL A 79 8.30 0.03 -7.13
N ASP A 80 7.89 1.27 -6.94
CA ASP A 80 7.44 1.81 -5.66
C ASP A 80 5.91 1.76 -5.58
N VAL A 81 5.33 1.55 -4.41
CA VAL A 81 3.87 1.56 -4.22
C VAL A 81 3.49 2.25 -2.94
N LEU A 82 2.39 3.00 -2.98
CA LEU A 82 1.78 3.60 -1.80
C LEU A 82 0.72 2.65 -1.26
N VAL A 83 0.95 2.17 -0.03
CA VAL A 83 0.02 1.30 0.69
C VAL A 83 -0.70 2.15 1.73
N PRO A 84 -2.03 2.33 1.65
CA PRO A 84 -2.80 2.98 2.70
C PRO A 84 -2.60 2.25 4.04
N LEU A 85 -2.59 2.99 5.15
CA LEU A 85 -2.45 2.43 6.49
C LEU A 85 -3.79 2.27 7.23
N GLU A 86 -4.86 2.84 6.67
CA GLU A 86 -6.18 2.88 7.30
C GLU A 86 -7.24 2.22 6.40
N ASP A 87 -8.11 1.45 7.04
CA ASP A 87 -9.30 0.77 6.50
C ASP A 87 -9.06 -0.28 5.41
N MET A 88 -9.52 0.03 4.19
CA MET A 88 -9.75 -0.93 3.13
C MET A 88 -9.31 -0.32 1.81
N LEU A 89 -8.64 -1.10 0.98
CA LEU A 89 -8.38 -0.76 -0.40
C LEU A 89 -9.66 -0.96 -1.20
N GLY A 90 -10.22 0.15 -1.68
CA GLY A 90 -11.31 0.13 -2.66
C GLY A 90 -10.85 -0.50 -3.98
N HIS A 91 -11.80 -0.93 -4.80
CA HIS A 91 -11.55 -1.65 -6.06
C HIS A 91 -10.51 -0.96 -6.97
N GLY A 92 -10.63 0.36 -7.20
CA GLY A 92 -9.69 1.07 -8.07
C GLY A 92 -8.27 1.20 -7.49
N ALA A 93 -8.14 1.31 -6.17
CA ALA A 93 -6.85 1.33 -5.51
C ALA A 93 -6.19 -0.05 -5.54
N LEU A 94 -6.99 -1.11 -5.35
CA LEU A 94 -6.56 -2.50 -5.47
C LEU A 94 -6.10 -2.83 -6.89
N GLU A 95 -6.90 -2.48 -7.90
CA GLU A 95 -6.56 -2.71 -9.30
C GLU A 95 -5.27 -1.96 -9.70
N SER A 96 -5.13 -0.71 -9.25
CA SER A 96 -3.91 0.07 -9.48
C SER A 96 -2.69 -0.59 -8.84
N LEU A 97 -2.85 -1.13 -7.62
CA LEU A 97 -1.79 -1.84 -6.92
C LEU A 97 -1.42 -3.15 -7.63
N GLN A 98 -2.41 -3.94 -8.07
CA GLN A 98 -2.20 -5.15 -8.86
C GLN A 98 -1.45 -4.85 -10.15
N LYS A 99 -1.89 -3.84 -10.90
CA LYS A 99 -1.26 -3.44 -12.16
C LYS A 99 0.17 -2.95 -11.98
N LYS A 100 0.45 -2.19 -10.90
CA LYS A 100 1.80 -1.65 -10.65
C LYS A 100 2.76 -2.73 -10.15
N THR A 101 2.27 -3.71 -9.39
CA THR A 101 3.10 -4.73 -8.73
C THR A 101 3.19 -6.05 -9.48
N GLY A 102 2.23 -6.34 -10.37
CA GLY A 102 2.06 -7.66 -10.97
C GLY A 102 1.53 -8.73 -10.00
N LEU A 103 1.14 -8.34 -8.78
CA LEU A 103 0.68 -9.27 -7.76
C LEU A 103 -0.84 -9.43 -7.79
N VAL A 104 -1.32 -10.57 -7.31
CA VAL A 104 -2.75 -10.82 -7.08
C VAL A 104 -3.01 -10.72 -5.59
N PHE A 105 -3.96 -9.86 -5.23
CA PHE A 105 -4.35 -9.61 -3.86
C PHE A 105 -5.70 -10.29 -3.61
N THR A 106 -5.68 -11.56 -3.22
CA THR A 106 -6.89 -12.30 -2.83
C THR A 106 -7.19 -12.10 -1.35
N GLN A 107 -8.49 -12.04 -1.01
CA GLN A 107 -8.97 -12.05 0.38
C GLN A 107 -8.57 -13.33 1.11
#